data_AF-A0A833CQ60-F1
#
_entry.id   AF-A0A833CQ60-F1
#
_cell.length_a   1.000
_cell.length_b   1.000
_cell.length_c   1.000
_cell.angle_alpha   90.00
_cell.angle_beta   90.00
_cell.angle_gamma   90.00
#
_symmetry.space_group_name_H-M   'P 1'
#
loop_
_entity.id
_entity.type
_entity.pdbx_description
1 polymer ?
#
loop_
_entity_poly.entity_id
_entity_poly.type
_entity_poly.pdbx_seq_one_letter_code
_entity_poly.pdbx_strand_id
1 'polypeptide(L)'
;MANTANYNWPLPSPSGIQINEVAILATSFTAIDAKIKAFETSFSNHKHKFAELEEKPTTLGGYGITDGMTADEVAQAIKTAVDDLINGSGSALDTLKELADALGNDPEFATTVGNALGVRVRVDAAQSFSLAEKAQGRSNIDALGMVDKGKADGVASLDSTGKVPAAQLPALTTTATVGAALAGANGKATPDDGDFFAGVLAGGSTPFKTTWGNIKTAITALVNAIVSGNMAGRAYPRKVGGGVANFNWSGQGGQPTWVWGGSGADGDAGNYFVWNPANFSVNYANSAGTAGNVGGWTAQAIINQIESRAAAFADDRKNGCVTDTRFAGYVSNVMAKDTTWSAPSGYVFTAAGRNSGDQYTFYARQLQVHIPYQGWRAFGGF
;
A
#
# COMPACT_ATOMS: atom_id res chain seq x y z
N MET A 1 56.33 179.27 -48.15
CA MET A 1 57.78 179.36 -47.88
C MET A 1 58.08 180.80 -47.49
N ALA A 2 58.81 181.01 -46.40
CA ALA A 2 59.24 182.35 -46.02
C ALA A 2 60.40 182.78 -46.93
N ASN A 3 60.52 184.09 -47.22
CA ASN A 3 61.65 184.63 -47.98
C ASN A 3 62.62 185.39 -47.05
N THR A 4 63.87 185.56 -47.45
CA THR A 4 64.86 186.34 -46.69
C THR A 4 64.45 187.81 -46.62
N ALA A 5 64.52 188.41 -45.43
CA ALA A 5 63.98 189.76 -45.17
C ALA A 5 64.64 190.87 -46.00
N ASN A 6 65.91 190.72 -46.39
CA ASN A 6 66.68 191.78 -47.09
C ASN A 6 66.86 191.54 -48.59
N TYR A 7 66.67 190.31 -49.10
CA TYR A 7 66.93 189.95 -50.50
C TYR A 7 65.78 189.19 -51.18
N ASN A 8 64.68 188.93 -50.44
CA ASN A 8 63.47 188.23 -50.88
C ASN A 8 63.72 186.86 -51.54
N TRP A 9 64.81 186.17 -51.17
CA TRP A 9 65.09 184.83 -51.68
C TRP A 9 64.24 183.79 -50.96
N PRO A 10 63.66 182.80 -51.66
CA PRO A 10 62.94 181.71 -51.01
C PRO A 10 63.86 181.00 -50.03
N LEU A 11 63.50 180.98 -48.75
CA LEU A 11 64.19 180.14 -47.78
C LEU A 11 63.88 178.68 -48.11
N PRO A 12 64.88 177.78 -48.09
CA PRO A 12 64.65 176.35 -48.25
C PRO A 12 63.55 175.88 -47.28
N SER A 13 62.70 174.95 -47.72
CA SER A 13 61.69 174.34 -46.85
C SER A 13 62.33 173.97 -45.50
N PRO A 14 61.77 174.39 -44.35
CA PRO A 14 62.35 174.13 -43.04
C PRO A 14 62.50 172.62 -42.75
N SER A 15 61.79 171.79 -43.51
CA SER A 15 61.95 170.34 -43.59
C SER A 15 62.17 169.97 -45.06
N GLY A 16 63.43 169.99 -45.52
CA GLY A 16 63.80 169.56 -46.88
C GLY A 16 63.29 168.15 -47.21
N ILE A 17 63.24 167.78 -48.50
CA ILE A 17 62.64 166.51 -48.99
C ILE A 17 63.15 165.28 -48.21
N GLN A 18 64.44 165.25 -47.89
CA GLN A 18 65.09 164.20 -47.11
C GLN A 18 64.46 164.03 -45.71
N ILE A 19 64.06 165.12 -45.05
CA ILE A 19 63.44 165.08 -43.71
C ILE A 19 62.05 164.42 -43.79
N ASN A 20 61.29 164.66 -44.86
CA ASN A 20 59.98 164.01 -45.05
C ASN A 20 60.13 162.51 -45.32
N GLU A 21 61.11 162.10 -46.14
CA GLU A 21 61.40 160.69 -46.39
C GLU A 21 61.84 159.95 -45.12
N VAL A 22 62.71 160.58 -44.32
CA VAL A 22 63.13 160.04 -43.02
C VAL A 22 61.93 159.90 -42.07
N ALA A 23 60.98 160.83 -42.08
CA ALA A 23 59.76 160.72 -41.28
C ALA A 23 58.87 159.54 -41.70
N ILE A 24 58.76 159.26 -43.01
CA ILE A 24 58.01 158.11 -43.53
C ILE A 24 58.69 156.79 -43.16
N LEU A 25 60.03 156.71 -43.27
CA LEU A 25 60.80 155.54 -42.85
C LEU A 25 60.67 155.28 -41.35
N ALA A 26 60.76 156.32 -40.53
CA ALA A 26 60.56 156.22 -39.08
C ALA A 26 59.16 155.67 -38.76
N THR A 27 58.12 156.18 -39.43
CA THR A 27 56.74 155.70 -39.28
C THR A 27 56.62 154.22 -39.65
N SER A 28 57.28 153.79 -40.73
CA SER A 28 57.27 152.40 -41.20
C SER A 28 57.99 151.46 -40.22
N PHE A 29 59.14 151.87 -39.69
CA PHE A 29 59.86 151.10 -38.68
C PHE A 29 59.06 150.97 -37.37
N THR A 30 58.40 152.03 -36.93
CA THR A 30 57.49 151.97 -35.77
C THR A 30 56.35 150.98 -36.01
N ALA A 31 55.77 150.95 -37.22
CA ALA A 31 54.72 149.99 -37.56
C ALA A 31 55.22 148.54 -37.57
N ILE A 32 56.44 148.29 -38.03
CA ILE A 32 57.07 146.96 -38.00
C ILE A 32 57.35 146.52 -36.56
N ASP A 33 57.94 147.39 -35.74
CA ASP A 33 58.22 147.12 -34.32
C ASP A 33 56.94 146.73 -33.57
N ALA A 34 55.84 147.44 -33.82
CA ALA A 34 54.54 147.12 -33.23
C ALA A 34 54.04 145.71 -33.63
N LYS A 35 54.22 145.31 -34.89
CA LYS A 35 53.83 143.96 -35.35
C LYS A 35 54.69 142.86 -34.76
N ILE A 36 56.01 143.08 -34.66
CA ILE A 36 56.93 142.12 -34.05
C ILE A 36 56.58 141.92 -32.57
N LYS A 37 56.35 143.01 -31.83
CA LYS A 37 55.91 142.94 -30.42
C LYS A 37 54.57 142.22 -30.26
N ALA A 38 53.62 142.44 -31.17
CA ALA A 38 52.34 141.73 -31.16
C ALA A 38 52.51 140.23 -31.36
N PHE A 39 53.38 139.81 -32.30
CA PHE A 39 53.71 138.41 -32.51
C PHE A 39 54.41 137.78 -31.30
N GLU A 40 55.43 138.42 -30.75
CA GLU A 40 56.18 137.96 -29.57
C GLU A 40 55.26 137.78 -28.35
N THR A 41 54.34 138.74 -28.16
CA THR A 41 53.31 138.67 -27.11
C THR A 41 52.37 137.49 -27.34
N SER A 42 51.91 137.28 -28.59
CA SER A 42 51.03 136.16 -28.92
C SER A 42 51.72 134.81 -28.73
N PHE A 43 52.99 134.69 -29.11
CA PHE A 43 53.76 133.46 -28.99
C PHE A 43 54.07 133.12 -27.52
N SER A 44 54.49 134.12 -26.73
CA SER A 44 54.81 133.91 -25.31
C SER A 44 53.59 133.60 -24.44
N ASN A 45 52.42 134.14 -24.83
CA ASN A 45 51.15 133.86 -24.17
C ASN A 45 50.40 132.68 -24.76
N HIS A 46 50.96 132.01 -25.77
CA HIS A 46 50.32 130.87 -26.41
C HIS A 46 50.27 129.70 -25.42
N LYS A 47 49.10 129.49 -24.82
CA LYS A 47 48.81 128.39 -23.89
C LYS A 47 47.48 127.76 -24.30
N HIS A 48 47.39 126.44 -24.22
CA HIS A 48 46.14 125.69 -24.36
C HIS A 48 45.84 124.94 -23.07
N LYS A 49 44.57 124.91 -22.67
CA LYS A 49 44.13 123.95 -21.65
C LYS A 49 44.00 122.57 -22.31
N PHE A 50 44.31 121.52 -21.58
CA PHE A 50 44.10 120.15 -22.07
C PHE A 50 42.66 119.89 -22.54
N ALA A 51 41.68 120.52 -21.89
CA ALA A 51 40.26 120.43 -22.27
C ALA A 51 39.96 120.96 -23.69
N GLU A 52 40.76 121.91 -24.19
CA GLU A 52 40.57 122.60 -25.47
C GLU A 52 41.18 121.83 -26.66
N LEU A 53 41.86 120.71 -26.41
CA LEU A 53 42.33 119.82 -27.48
C LEU A 53 41.13 119.10 -28.13
N GLU A 54 40.96 119.30 -29.43
CA GLU A 54 40.11 118.47 -30.28
C GLU A 54 40.81 117.12 -30.55
N GLU A 55 40.06 116.04 -30.78
CA GLU A 55 40.61 114.69 -31.05
C GLU A 55 41.45 114.08 -29.91
N LYS A 56 40.97 114.17 -28.66
CA LYS A 56 41.63 113.47 -27.54
C LYS A 56 41.61 111.95 -27.77
N PRO A 57 42.71 111.25 -27.46
CA PRO A 57 42.72 109.79 -27.51
C PRO A 57 41.60 109.17 -26.64
N THR A 58 41.05 108.03 -27.06
CA THR A 58 39.98 107.32 -26.31
C THR A 58 40.49 106.06 -25.63
N THR A 59 41.76 105.73 -25.81
CA THR A 59 42.40 104.54 -25.25
C THR A 59 43.57 104.95 -24.34
N LEU A 60 43.88 104.09 -23.37
CA LEU A 60 45.03 104.29 -22.48
C LEU A 60 46.33 104.46 -23.26
N GLY A 61 46.58 103.60 -24.26
CA GLY A 61 47.74 103.70 -25.13
C GLY A 61 47.78 104.98 -25.98
N GLY A 62 46.61 105.50 -26.35
CA GLY A 62 46.51 106.79 -27.04
C GLY A 62 46.91 107.97 -26.14
N TYR A 63 46.70 107.88 -24.83
CA TYR A 63 47.24 108.82 -23.84
C TYR A 63 48.72 108.54 -23.47
N GLY A 64 49.36 107.54 -24.09
CA GLY A 64 50.71 107.11 -23.74
C GLY A 64 50.81 106.32 -22.44
N ILE A 65 49.69 105.87 -21.88
CA ILE A 65 49.63 105.04 -20.67
C ILE A 65 49.82 103.59 -21.10
N THR A 66 50.96 102.99 -20.75
CA THR A 66 51.35 101.63 -21.17
C THR A 66 51.24 100.59 -20.06
N ASP A 67 50.99 101.00 -18.82
CA ASP A 67 50.93 100.16 -17.62
C ASP A 67 49.51 100.07 -17.01
N GLY A 68 48.55 100.77 -17.59
CA GLY A 68 47.15 100.72 -17.18
C GLY A 68 46.43 99.50 -17.76
N MET A 69 45.75 98.74 -16.89
CA MET A 69 44.87 97.65 -17.32
C MET A 69 43.53 98.22 -17.81
N THR A 70 43.10 97.80 -18.98
CA THR A 70 41.79 98.16 -19.56
C THR A 70 40.65 97.47 -18.79
N ALA A 71 39.43 98.00 -18.90
CA ALA A 71 38.25 97.39 -18.28
C ALA A 71 38.02 95.95 -18.76
N ASP A 72 38.34 95.66 -20.03
CA ASP A 72 38.23 94.32 -20.61
C ASP A 72 39.27 93.36 -20.04
N GLU A 73 40.51 93.80 -19.84
CA GLU A 73 41.56 93.00 -19.20
C GLU A 73 41.23 92.71 -17.73
N VAL A 74 40.65 93.68 -17.00
CA VAL A 74 40.16 93.46 -15.63
C VAL A 74 39.02 92.42 -15.64
N ALA A 75 38.05 92.56 -16.54
CA ALA A 75 36.93 91.61 -16.63
C ALA A 75 37.41 90.20 -16.99
N GLN A 76 38.39 90.07 -17.89
CA GLN A 76 39.02 88.79 -18.22
C GLN A 76 39.78 88.22 -17.03
N ALA A 77 40.56 89.02 -16.30
CA ALA A 77 41.28 88.57 -15.12
C ALA A 77 40.32 88.05 -14.02
N ILE A 78 39.20 88.74 -13.79
CA ILE A 78 38.16 88.27 -12.86
C ILE A 78 37.52 86.97 -13.35
N LYS A 79 37.18 86.90 -14.64
CA LYS A 79 36.61 85.68 -15.23
C LYS A 79 37.56 84.51 -15.10
N THR A 80 38.85 84.69 -15.40
CA THR A 80 39.89 83.68 -15.22
C THR A 80 40.02 83.27 -13.77
N ALA A 81 40.05 84.21 -12.82
CA ALA A 81 40.14 83.88 -11.40
C ALA A 81 38.91 83.10 -10.90
N VAL A 82 37.71 83.42 -11.40
CA VAL A 82 36.49 82.66 -11.11
C VAL A 82 36.54 81.28 -11.75
N ASP A 83 36.89 81.19 -13.04
CA ASP A 83 37.06 79.94 -13.77
C ASP A 83 38.12 79.04 -13.12
N ASP A 84 39.20 79.60 -12.57
CA ASP A 84 40.23 78.89 -11.82
C ASP A 84 39.72 78.43 -10.45
N LEU A 85 39.00 79.29 -9.72
CA LEU A 85 38.41 78.95 -8.42
C LEU A 85 37.38 77.83 -8.55
N ILE A 86 36.57 77.88 -9.61
CA ILE A 86 35.60 76.83 -9.91
C ILE A 86 36.19 75.74 -10.81
N ASN A 87 37.46 75.84 -11.21
CA ASN A 87 38.14 74.94 -12.15
C ASN A 87 37.29 74.59 -13.40
N GLY A 88 36.59 75.58 -13.98
CA GLY A 88 35.69 75.39 -15.12
C GLY A 88 34.45 74.54 -14.83
N SER A 89 34.12 74.29 -13.56
CA SER A 89 33.04 73.40 -13.12
C SER A 89 31.63 73.96 -13.30
N GLY A 90 31.40 75.05 -14.04
CA GLY A 90 30.07 75.66 -14.16
C GLY A 90 28.95 74.67 -14.50
N SER A 91 29.19 73.77 -15.46
CA SER A 91 28.26 72.67 -15.79
C SER A 91 28.27 71.53 -14.77
N ALA A 92 29.39 71.26 -14.10
CA ALA A 92 29.48 70.26 -13.05
C ALA A 92 28.83 70.71 -11.73
N LEU A 93 28.82 72.00 -11.42
CA LEU A 93 28.13 72.58 -10.29
C LEU A 93 26.61 72.56 -10.53
N ASP A 94 26.18 72.80 -11.76
CA ASP A 94 24.79 72.63 -12.18
C ASP A 94 24.33 71.17 -12.01
N THR A 95 25.13 70.19 -12.47
CA THR A 95 24.80 68.77 -12.25
C THR A 95 24.85 68.37 -10.77
N LEU A 96 25.78 68.89 -9.98
CA LEU A 96 25.81 68.66 -8.52
C LEU A 96 24.57 69.26 -7.83
N LYS A 97 24.08 70.42 -8.31
CA LYS A 97 22.83 71.01 -7.82
C LYS A 97 21.62 70.16 -8.22
N GLU A 98 21.53 69.71 -9.47
CA GLU A 98 20.47 68.82 -9.93
C GLU A 98 20.45 67.51 -9.14
N LEU A 99 21.63 66.92 -8.87
CA LEU A 99 21.76 65.72 -8.04
C LEU A 99 21.35 65.96 -6.59
N ALA A 100 21.75 67.09 -6.00
CA ALA A 100 21.34 67.47 -4.64
C ALA A 100 19.83 67.67 -4.53
N ASP A 101 19.22 68.37 -5.52
CA ASP A 101 17.78 68.58 -5.60
C ASP A 101 17.04 67.24 -5.83
N ALA A 102 17.55 66.35 -6.70
CA ALA A 102 16.99 65.01 -6.94
C ALA A 102 17.06 64.09 -5.72
N LEU A 103 18.07 64.26 -4.86
CA LEU A 103 18.22 63.57 -3.57
C LEU A 103 17.49 64.28 -2.41
N GLY A 104 16.75 65.34 -2.69
CA GLY A 104 15.90 66.03 -1.72
C GLY A 104 16.63 66.97 -0.77
N ASN A 105 17.87 67.37 -1.09
CA ASN A 105 18.71 68.24 -0.25
C ASN A 105 18.82 67.77 1.21
N ASP A 106 18.80 66.45 1.47
CA ASP A 106 18.87 65.89 2.81
C ASP A 106 20.29 66.00 3.39
N PRO A 107 20.54 66.85 4.42
CA PRO A 107 21.85 66.99 5.04
C PRO A 107 22.33 65.70 5.72
N GLU A 108 21.38 64.83 6.08
CA GLU A 108 21.59 63.57 6.79
C GLU A 108 21.31 62.37 5.89
N PHE A 109 21.44 62.52 4.55
CA PHE A 109 21.08 61.48 3.57
C PHE A 109 21.60 60.08 3.93
N ALA A 110 22.87 59.98 4.34
CA ALA A 110 23.46 58.70 4.74
C ALA A 110 22.78 58.11 5.99
N THR A 111 22.44 58.95 6.97
CA THR A 111 21.70 58.57 8.18
C THR A 111 20.26 58.16 7.83
N THR A 112 19.57 58.93 6.99
CA THR A 112 18.20 58.65 6.54
C THR A 112 18.12 57.32 5.79
N VAL A 113 18.98 57.11 4.80
CA VAL A 113 19.06 55.84 4.06
C VAL A 113 19.48 54.70 4.98
N GLY A 114 20.45 54.92 5.86
CA GLY A 114 20.89 53.94 6.85
C GLY A 114 19.76 53.49 7.78
N ASN A 115 18.96 54.42 8.29
CA ASN A 115 17.79 54.11 9.12
C ASN A 115 16.72 53.35 8.34
N ALA A 116 16.43 53.76 7.10
CA ALA A 116 15.47 53.09 6.23
C ALA A 116 15.90 51.65 5.87
N LEU A 117 17.20 51.41 5.70
CA LEU A 117 17.76 50.08 5.52
C LEU A 117 17.79 49.28 6.83
N GLY A 118 18.02 49.93 7.97
CA GLY A 118 18.06 49.31 9.29
C GLY A 118 16.78 48.59 9.67
N VAL A 119 15.62 49.06 9.18
CA VAL A 119 14.31 48.43 9.39
C VAL A 119 13.97 47.34 8.37
N ARG A 120 14.80 47.10 7.35
CA ARG A 120 14.60 46.00 6.40
C ARG A 120 15.06 44.68 7.01
N VAL A 121 14.24 43.65 6.87
CA VAL A 121 14.58 42.30 7.32
C VAL A 121 15.68 41.71 6.41
N ARG A 122 16.81 41.35 7.01
CA ARG A 122 17.93 40.65 6.40
C ARG A 122 17.71 39.14 6.45
N VAL A 123 18.25 38.45 5.45
CA VAL A 123 18.19 36.98 5.34
C VAL A 123 19.53 36.32 5.67
N ASP A 124 20.62 37.09 5.65
CA ASP A 124 22.00 36.66 5.81
C ASP A 124 22.51 36.75 7.25
N ALA A 125 21.92 37.62 8.07
CA ALA A 125 22.34 37.85 9.44
C ALA A 125 21.18 38.21 10.37
N ALA A 126 21.28 37.79 11.64
CA ALA A 126 20.31 38.13 12.67
C ALA A 126 20.23 39.65 12.89
N GLN A 127 19.03 40.14 13.22
CA GLN A 127 18.75 41.55 13.54
C GLN A 127 17.96 41.67 14.84
N SER A 128 18.26 42.72 15.60
CA SER A 128 17.58 43.04 16.85
C SER A 128 16.38 43.97 16.58
N PHE A 129 15.26 43.39 16.16
CA PHE A 129 13.98 44.09 16.08
C PHE A 129 13.19 43.98 17.38
N SER A 130 12.45 45.04 17.71
CA SER A 130 11.40 45.02 18.72
C SER A 130 10.30 44.02 18.39
N LEU A 131 9.47 43.67 19.37
CA LEU A 131 8.36 42.73 19.16
C LEU A 131 7.34 43.24 18.12
N ALA A 132 7.08 44.55 18.10
CA ALA A 132 6.17 45.18 17.16
C ALA A 132 6.72 45.15 15.73
N GLU A 133 8.00 45.49 15.53
CA GLU A 133 8.68 45.43 14.23
C GLU A 133 8.70 43.99 13.69
N LYS A 134 8.96 43.00 14.56
CA LYS A 134 8.88 41.58 14.18
C LYS A 134 7.47 41.19 13.73
N ALA A 135 6.42 41.71 14.38
CA ALA A 135 5.04 41.41 13.99
C ALA A 135 4.69 42.03 12.63
N GLN A 136 5.03 43.31 12.42
CA GLN A 136 4.82 43.97 11.14
C GLN A 136 5.62 43.31 10.01
N GLY A 137 6.89 42.99 10.25
CA GLY A 137 7.74 42.32 9.29
C GLY A 137 7.19 40.96 8.86
N ARG A 138 6.66 40.17 9.81
CA ARG A 138 5.97 38.90 9.52
C ARG A 138 4.69 39.11 8.73
N SER A 139 3.87 40.09 9.10
CA SER A 139 2.63 40.42 8.38
C SER A 139 2.90 40.85 6.93
N ASN A 140 3.98 41.59 6.66
CA ASN A 140 4.31 42.05 5.30
C ASN A 140 4.71 40.91 4.34
N ILE A 141 5.10 39.75 4.87
CA ILE A 141 5.54 38.58 4.09
C ILE A 141 4.62 37.37 4.29
N ASP A 142 3.44 37.58 4.89
CA ASP A 142 2.48 36.53 5.25
C ASP A 142 3.11 35.36 6.06
N ALA A 143 4.11 35.66 6.88
CA ALA A 143 4.77 34.67 7.73
C ALA A 143 4.08 34.55 9.10
N LEU A 144 4.01 33.32 9.61
CA LEU A 144 3.52 33.02 10.96
C LEU A 144 4.68 32.96 11.95
N GLY A 145 4.50 33.51 13.15
CA GLY A 145 5.53 33.61 14.19
C GLY A 145 5.42 32.56 15.29
N MET A 146 6.45 32.47 16.14
CA MET A 146 6.40 31.60 17.31
C MET A 146 5.29 31.98 18.30
N VAL A 147 4.84 33.24 18.30
CA VAL A 147 3.71 33.72 19.13
C VAL A 147 2.36 33.16 18.68
N ASP A 148 2.27 32.72 17.42
CA ASP A 148 1.06 32.14 16.84
C ASP A 148 1.00 30.62 17.11
N LYS A 149 2.04 30.05 17.74
CA LYS A 149 2.06 28.64 18.15
C LYS A 149 1.05 28.41 19.26
N GLY A 150 0.11 27.50 19.04
CA GLY A 150 -0.88 27.07 20.02
C GLY A 150 -1.98 28.10 20.30
N LYS A 151 -2.22 29.05 19.39
CA LYS A 151 -3.38 29.96 19.41
C LYS A 151 -4.48 29.44 18.50
N ALA A 152 -5.73 29.84 18.77
CA ALA A 152 -6.84 29.63 17.85
C ALA A 152 -6.50 30.26 16.49
N ASP A 153 -6.76 29.53 15.40
CA ASP A 153 -6.41 29.91 14.02
C ASP A 153 -4.90 30.12 13.74
N GLY A 154 -4.03 29.71 14.67
CA GLY A 154 -2.57 29.74 14.53
C GLY A 154 -1.98 28.40 14.09
N VAL A 155 -0.66 28.24 14.28
CA VAL A 155 0.03 26.98 13.99
C VAL A 155 0.07 26.09 15.23
N ALA A 156 -0.13 24.78 15.08
CA ALA A 156 0.02 23.86 16.21
C ALA A 156 1.49 23.84 16.68
N SER A 157 1.74 23.80 17.99
CA SER A 157 3.11 23.59 18.48
C SER A 157 3.48 22.11 18.29
N LEU A 158 4.77 21.82 18.10
CA LEU A 158 5.27 20.45 18.02
C LEU A 158 6.09 20.13 19.28
N ASP A 159 5.96 18.90 19.79
CA ASP A 159 6.82 18.36 20.83
C ASP A 159 8.21 17.98 20.29
N SER A 160 9.09 17.48 21.17
CA SER A 160 10.44 17.03 20.81
C SER A 160 10.47 15.86 19.81
N THR A 161 9.32 15.22 19.56
CA THR A 161 9.17 14.13 18.58
C THR A 161 8.53 14.60 17.27
N GLY A 162 8.29 15.91 17.12
CA GLY A 162 7.68 16.50 15.92
C GLY A 162 6.17 16.30 15.82
N LYS A 163 5.47 15.98 16.91
CA LYS A 163 4.00 15.81 16.92
C LYS A 163 3.31 16.94 17.66
N VAL A 164 2.05 17.22 17.32
CA VAL A 164 1.23 18.15 18.10
C VAL A 164 1.00 17.56 19.49
N PRO A 165 1.36 18.25 20.59
CA PRO A 165 1.11 17.78 21.94
C PRO A 165 -0.38 17.49 22.15
N ALA A 166 -0.69 16.37 22.80
CA ALA A 166 -2.09 15.95 23.02
C ALA A 166 -2.92 16.99 23.79
N ALA A 167 -2.29 17.85 24.60
CA ALA A 167 -2.95 18.95 25.30
C ALA A 167 -3.47 20.08 24.38
N GLN A 168 -2.98 20.16 23.13
CA GLN A 168 -3.43 21.12 22.12
C GLN A 168 -4.44 20.53 21.15
N LEU A 169 -4.61 19.20 21.18
CA LEU A 169 -5.70 18.56 20.50
C LEU A 169 -6.95 18.71 21.37
N PRO A 170 -8.13 18.96 20.78
CA PRO A 170 -9.37 18.79 21.51
C PRO A 170 -9.34 17.43 22.21
N ALA A 171 -9.75 17.38 23.48
CA ALA A 171 -9.77 16.13 24.22
C ALA A 171 -10.51 15.09 23.38
N LEU A 172 -9.76 14.09 22.89
CA LEU A 172 -10.36 12.96 22.22
C LEU A 172 -11.05 12.17 23.33
N THR A 173 -12.30 12.51 23.61
CA THR A 173 -13.10 11.87 24.63
C THR A 173 -13.25 10.42 24.19
N THR A 174 -12.40 9.60 24.79
CA THR A 174 -12.22 8.16 24.61
C THR A 174 -13.55 7.50 24.26
N THR A 175 -13.56 6.69 23.21
CA THR A 175 -14.43 5.54 22.89
C THR A 175 -15.95 5.63 23.13
N ALA A 176 -16.44 6.23 24.21
CA ALA A 176 -17.81 6.66 24.45
C ALA A 176 -18.29 7.77 23.49
N THR A 177 -17.40 8.57 22.87
CA THR A 177 -17.84 9.82 22.22
C THR A 177 -17.97 9.76 20.72
N VAL A 178 -17.45 8.75 20.03
CA VAL A 178 -17.77 8.64 18.59
C VAL A 178 -19.26 8.31 18.42
N GLY A 179 -19.79 7.44 19.27
CA GLY A 179 -21.23 7.17 19.38
C GLY A 179 -22.03 8.37 19.87
N ALA A 180 -21.60 9.06 20.94
CA ALA A 180 -22.31 10.23 21.46
C ALA A 180 -22.26 11.45 20.53
N ALA A 181 -21.16 11.69 19.82
CA ALA A 181 -21.04 12.76 18.83
C ALA A 181 -21.91 12.48 17.60
N LEU A 182 -21.96 11.22 17.13
CA LEU A 182 -22.82 10.82 16.01
C LEU A 182 -24.32 10.82 16.38
N ALA A 183 -24.65 10.42 17.62
CA ALA A 183 -26.01 10.43 18.14
C ALA A 183 -26.51 11.87 18.38
N GLY A 184 -25.66 12.74 18.91
CA GLY A 184 -25.93 14.17 19.09
C GLY A 184 -26.13 14.90 17.76
N ALA A 185 -25.31 14.63 16.74
CA ALA A 185 -25.47 15.19 15.40
C ALA A 185 -26.80 14.81 14.73
N ASN A 186 -27.39 13.68 15.13
CA ASN A 186 -28.68 13.17 14.62
C ASN A 186 -29.83 13.28 15.64
N GLY A 187 -29.66 14.03 16.73
CA GLY A 187 -30.72 14.29 17.73
C GLY A 187 -31.22 13.07 18.51
N LYS A 188 -30.40 12.03 18.70
CA LYS A 188 -30.76 10.79 19.40
C LYS A 188 -29.84 10.53 20.61
N ALA A 189 -30.38 9.93 21.66
CA ALA A 189 -29.60 9.52 22.84
C ALA A 189 -28.74 8.27 22.55
N THR A 190 -27.58 8.16 23.21
CA THR A 190 -26.71 6.97 23.16
C THR A 190 -27.34 5.77 23.87
N PRO A 191 -27.25 4.55 23.32
CA PRO A 191 -27.62 3.33 24.04
C PRO A 191 -26.66 3.01 25.20
N ASP A 192 -27.18 2.38 26.25
CA ASP A 192 -26.45 2.05 27.50
C ASP A 192 -25.41 0.91 27.34
N ASP A 193 -25.29 0.29 26.17
CA ASP A 193 -24.59 -1.00 25.97
C ASP A 193 -23.09 -0.89 25.62
N GLY A 194 -22.58 0.32 25.37
CA GLY A 194 -21.13 0.58 25.30
C GLY A 194 -20.36 -0.17 24.20
N ASP A 195 -21.04 -0.65 23.15
CA ASP A 195 -20.41 -1.35 22.02
C ASP A 195 -19.74 -0.38 21.04
N PHE A 196 -18.50 -0.70 20.63
CA PHE A 196 -17.62 0.13 19.79
C PHE A 196 -18.17 0.39 18.38
N PHE A 197 -19.19 -0.37 17.95
CA PHE A 197 -19.87 -0.22 16.66
C PHE A 197 -21.35 0.23 16.78
N ALA A 198 -21.68 1.04 17.78
CA ALA A 198 -23.06 1.48 18.05
C ALA A 198 -23.63 2.45 16.97
N GLY A 199 -24.14 1.87 15.89
CA GLY A 199 -25.17 2.49 15.06
C GLY A 199 -26.52 2.43 15.79
N VAL A 200 -26.96 3.60 16.27
CA VAL A 200 -28.34 4.09 16.53
C VAL A 200 -29.35 3.11 17.15
N LEU A 201 -30.09 3.59 18.17
CA LEU A 201 -31.35 3.00 18.67
C LEU A 201 -32.18 2.38 17.54
N ALA A 202 -32.74 1.19 17.80
CA ALA A 202 -33.55 0.39 16.88
C ALA A 202 -34.27 1.24 15.80
N GLY A 203 -33.86 1.05 14.54
CA GLY A 203 -34.43 1.75 13.38
C GLY A 203 -33.50 2.75 12.67
N GLY A 204 -32.27 2.97 13.13
CA GLY A 204 -31.29 3.83 12.45
C GLY A 204 -30.22 3.06 11.68
N SER A 205 -29.99 3.47 10.44
CA SER A 205 -29.23 2.79 9.39
C SER A 205 -27.74 2.51 9.72
N THR A 206 -27.41 1.25 10.01
CA THR A 206 -26.14 0.64 9.55
C THR A 206 -26.33 0.19 8.08
N PRO A 207 -25.30 -0.19 7.29
CA PRO A 207 -25.53 -0.84 5.99
C PRO A 207 -26.44 -2.09 6.08
N PHE A 208 -26.60 -2.64 7.29
CA PHE A 208 -27.52 -3.73 7.62
C PHE A 208 -28.82 -3.29 8.33
N LYS A 209 -29.02 -1.97 8.51
CA LYS A 209 -30.15 -1.32 9.19
C LYS A 209 -30.52 -1.93 10.57
N THR A 210 -29.56 -2.53 11.26
CA THR A 210 -29.78 -3.24 12.53
C THR A 210 -28.51 -3.30 13.39
N THR A 211 -28.67 -3.37 14.71
CA THR A 211 -27.55 -3.37 15.69
C THR A 211 -26.84 -4.72 15.70
N TRP A 212 -25.57 -4.78 16.10
CA TRP A 212 -24.85 -6.06 16.23
C TRP A 212 -25.51 -7.00 17.25
N GLY A 213 -26.08 -6.45 18.33
CA GLY A 213 -26.94 -7.20 19.25
C GLY A 213 -28.16 -7.84 18.55
N ASN A 214 -28.82 -7.13 17.65
CA ASN A 214 -29.92 -7.66 16.84
C ASN A 214 -29.44 -8.67 15.80
N ILE A 215 -28.27 -8.45 15.17
CA ILE A 215 -27.65 -9.42 14.24
C ILE A 215 -27.33 -10.71 15.00
N LYS A 216 -26.70 -10.61 16.17
CA LYS A 216 -26.38 -11.75 17.03
C LYS A 216 -27.66 -12.48 17.44
N THR A 217 -28.68 -11.76 17.91
CA THR A 217 -29.99 -12.35 18.23
C THR A 217 -30.65 -13.01 17.02
N ALA A 218 -30.60 -12.38 15.84
CA ALA A 218 -31.21 -12.90 14.61
C ALA A 218 -30.47 -14.13 14.08
N ILE A 219 -29.13 -14.12 14.06
CA ILE A 219 -28.30 -15.28 13.69
C ILE A 219 -28.49 -16.40 14.71
N THR A 220 -28.49 -16.10 16.01
CA THR A 220 -28.78 -17.08 17.05
C THR A 220 -30.19 -17.65 16.89
N ALA A 221 -31.20 -16.85 16.56
CA ALA A 221 -32.55 -17.31 16.30
C ALA A 221 -32.63 -18.18 15.04
N LEU A 222 -31.96 -17.79 13.94
CA LEU A 222 -31.89 -18.55 12.69
C LEU A 222 -31.21 -19.90 12.91
N VAL A 223 -30.05 -19.90 13.56
CA VAL A 223 -29.32 -21.12 13.92
C VAL A 223 -30.17 -21.98 14.84
N ASN A 224 -30.79 -21.41 15.88
CA ASN A 224 -31.70 -22.13 16.77
C ASN A 224 -32.93 -22.69 16.04
N ALA A 225 -33.41 -22.06 14.97
CA ALA A 225 -34.51 -22.57 14.16
C ALA A 225 -34.07 -23.76 13.30
N ILE A 226 -32.95 -23.61 12.57
CA ILE A 226 -32.32 -24.68 11.78
C ILE A 226 -32.01 -25.89 12.68
N VAL A 227 -31.49 -25.62 13.88
CA VAL A 227 -31.10 -26.65 14.84
C VAL A 227 -32.12 -26.89 15.95
N SER A 228 -33.38 -26.46 15.76
CA SER A 228 -34.53 -26.55 16.68
C SER A 228 -34.17 -26.54 18.17
N GLY A 229 -33.39 -25.56 18.63
CA GLY A 229 -32.97 -25.38 20.03
C GLY A 229 -31.51 -24.94 20.24
N ASN A 230 -31.06 -24.95 21.49
CA ASN A 230 -29.69 -24.55 21.89
C ASN A 230 -28.70 -25.73 21.75
N MET A 231 -27.62 -25.52 20.99
CA MET A 231 -26.54 -26.49 20.74
C MET A 231 -25.57 -26.61 21.93
N ALA A 232 -26.08 -26.91 23.12
CA ALA A 232 -25.28 -27.08 24.33
C ALA A 232 -24.34 -28.32 24.24
N GLY A 233 -23.30 -28.24 23.41
CA GLY A 233 -22.19 -29.19 23.31
C GLY A 233 -22.51 -30.56 22.69
N ARG A 234 -23.48 -30.71 21.77
CA ARG A 234 -23.84 -32.03 21.18
C ARG A 234 -23.79 -32.02 19.65
N ALA A 235 -23.31 -33.12 19.07
CA ALA A 235 -23.21 -33.33 17.62
C ALA A 235 -24.49 -33.95 17.01
N TYR A 236 -24.73 -33.67 15.73
CA TYR A 236 -25.70 -34.35 14.87
C TYR A 236 -25.23 -35.77 14.51
N PRO A 237 -26.12 -36.75 14.27
CA PRO A 237 -27.50 -36.59 13.83
C PRO A 237 -28.52 -36.33 14.95
N ARG A 238 -29.47 -35.45 14.63
CA ARG A 238 -30.74 -35.34 15.33
C ARG A 238 -31.73 -36.32 14.70
N LYS A 239 -32.70 -36.79 15.47
CA LYS A 239 -33.85 -37.46 14.86
C LYS A 239 -34.55 -36.49 13.88
N VAL A 240 -35.25 -37.01 12.88
CA VAL A 240 -36.13 -36.18 12.04
C VAL A 240 -37.08 -35.38 12.96
N GLY A 241 -37.14 -34.06 12.81
CA GLY A 241 -37.94 -33.15 13.66
C GLY A 241 -37.18 -32.45 14.79
N GLY A 242 -35.86 -32.61 14.85
CA GLY A 242 -35.04 -31.90 15.80
C GLY A 242 -34.75 -32.75 17.04
N GLY A 243 -35.11 -32.43 18.27
CA GLY A 243 -34.76 -33.23 19.48
C GLY A 243 -33.30 -33.73 19.64
N VAL A 244 -33.00 -34.50 20.69
CA VAL A 244 -31.67 -35.14 20.90
C VAL A 244 -31.77 -36.62 20.50
N ALA A 245 -30.76 -37.18 19.82
CA ALA A 245 -30.65 -38.62 19.55
C ALA A 245 -29.58 -39.23 20.48
N ASN A 246 -29.99 -40.13 21.38
CA ASN A 246 -29.09 -40.85 22.28
C ASN A 246 -29.14 -42.34 21.92
N PHE A 247 -28.00 -42.91 21.52
CA PHE A 247 -27.86 -44.33 21.21
C PHE A 247 -27.13 -45.01 22.36
N ASN A 248 -27.91 -45.62 23.27
CA ASN A 248 -27.37 -46.21 24.48
C ASN A 248 -26.83 -47.61 24.20
N TRP A 249 -25.54 -47.78 24.47
CA TRP A 249 -24.77 -48.98 24.18
C TRP A 249 -24.47 -49.75 25.46
N SER A 250 -25.46 -50.47 25.97
CA SER A 250 -25.21 -51.54 26.94
C SER A 250 -25.87 -52.80 26.42
N GLY A 251 -25.06 -53.73 25.90
CA GLY A 251 -25.49 -55.09 25.59
C GLY A 251 -25.69 -55.85 26.89
N GLN A 252 -26.65 -56.77 26.90
CA GLN A 252 -26.77 -57.76 27.96
C GLN A 252 -26.22 -59.09 27.43
N GLY A 253 -25.80 -59.97 28.34
CA GLY A 253 -25.02 -61.15 27.95
C GLY A 253 -25.76 -62.11 27.02
N GLY A 254 -25.05 -62.72 26.05
CA GLY A 254 -25.47 -63.92 25.31
C GLY A 254 -25.30 -63.90 23.79
N GLN A 255 -25.27 -62.74 23.15
CA GLN A 255 -25.17 -62.44 21.70
C GLN A 255 -25.45 -60.92 21.58
N PRO A 256 -25.63 -60.24 20.41
CA PRO A 256 -26.36 -58.98 20.49
C PRO A 256 -27.72 -59.31 21.12
N THR A 257 -27.94 -58.95 22.40
CA THR A 257 -29.26 -59.16 23.03
C THR A 257 -30.34 -58.42 22.26
N TRP A 258 -29.95 -57.37 21.51
CA TRP A 258 -30.81 -56.66 20.61
C TRP A 258 -30.08 -56.12 19.36
N VAL A 259 -30.83 -55.95 18.26
CA VAL A 259 -30.38 -55.41 16.95
C VAL A 259 -31.32 -54.29 16.51
N TRP A 260 -30.79 -53.21 15.95
CA TRP A 260 -31.61 -52.11 15.43
C TRP A 260 -32.01 -52.38 13.97
N GLY A 261 -33.32 -52.38 13.64
CA GLY A 261 -33.82 -52.68 12.28
C GLY A 261 -35.32 -52.45 12.10
N GLY A 262 -35.84 -52.61 10.89
CA GLY A 262 -37.28 -52.54 10.55
C GLY A 262 -37.61 -53.56 9.46
N SER A 263 -38.87 -53.98 9.33
CA SER A 263 -39.25 -55.16 8.52
C SER A 263 -39.82 -54.86 7.12
N GLY A 264 -39.71 -53.63 6.62
CA GLY A 264 -40.19 -53.20 5.29
C GLY A 264 -39.08 -52.82 4.31
N ALA A 265 -39.42 -52.57 3.04
CA ALA A 265 -38.48 -52.28 1.94
C ALA A 265 -37.56 -51.06 2.17
N ASP A 266 -37.90 -50.18 3.13
CA ASP A 266 -37.02 -49.12 3.66
C ASP A 266 -37.01 -49.08 5.21
N GLY A 267 -37.40 -50.18 5.87
CA GLY A 267 -37.66 -50.25 7.31
C GLY A 267 -38.87 -49.40 7.73
N ASP A 268 -40.02 -50.01 8.03
CA ASP A 268 -41.25 -49.41 8.58
C ASP A 268 -41.32 -47.86 8.59
N ALA A 269 -41.45 -47.25 7.40
CA ALA A 269 -41.58 -45.79 7.23
C ALA A 269 -40.51 -44.94 7.97
N GLY A 270 -39.25 -45.40 8.02
CA GLY A 270 -38.15 -44.70 8.70
C GLY A 270 -38.03 -45.00 10.20
N ASN A 271 -38.73 -46.02 10.71
CA ASN A 271 -38.61 -46.47 12.09
C ASN A 271 -37.64 -47.66 12.20
N TYR A 272 -36.67 -47.52 13.11
CA TYR A 272 -35.72 -48.58 13.46
C TYR A 272 -35.99 -49.01 14.90
N PHE A 273 -36.43 -50.25 15.06
CA PHE A 273 -36.75 -50.86 16.35
C PHE A 273 -35.59 -51.70 16.86
N VAL A 274 -35.53 -51.86 18.18
CA VAL A 274 -34.62 -52.75 18.88
C VAL A 274 -35.23 -54.15 18.91
N TRP A 275 -34.76 -55.03 18.04
CA TRP A 275 -35.22 -56.41 17.90
C TRP A 275 -34.40 -57.36 18.72
N ASN A 276 -35.05 -58.24 19.49
CA ASN A 276 -34.38 -59.40 20.06
C ASN A 276 -34.19 -60.47 18.97
N PRO A 277 -32.95 -60.85 18.62
CA PRO A 277 -32.71 -61.83 17.56
C PRO A 277 -33.28 -63.22 17.85
N ALA A 278 -33.55 -63.55 19.12
CA ALA A 278 -34.15 -64.82 19.52
C ALA A 278 -35.58 -65.02 18.99
N ASN A 279 -36.28 -63.94 18.60
CA ASN A 279 -37.64 -64.00 18.08
C ASN A 279 -37.70 -64.00 16.54
N PHE A 280 -36.56 -64.10 15.86
CA PHE A 280 -36.54 -64.21 14.40
C PHE A 280 -37.04 -65.59 13.97
N SER A 281 -38.30 -65.64 13.55
CA SER A 281 -38.89 -66.81 12.90
C SER A 281 -38.59 -66.75 11.40
N VAL A 282 -37.63 -67.55 10.95
CA VAL A 282 -37.33 -67.70 9.52
C VAL A 282 -38.33 -68.68 8.92
N ASN A 283 -39.47 -68.15 8.44
CA ASN A 283 -40.53 -68.96 7.83
C ASN A 283 -40.06 -69.73 6.58
N TYR A 284 -39.15 -69.15 5.79
CA TYR A 284 -38.52 -69.79 4.65
C TYR A 284 -37.07 -69.32 4.52
N ALA A 285 -36.14 -70.25 4.56
CA ALA A 285 -34.76 -70.00 4.20
C ALA A 285 -34.54 -70.52 2.78
N ASN A 286 -34.63 -69.64 1.78
CA ASN A 286 -34.55 -69.98 0.35
C ASN A 286 -33.22 -70.65 -0.06
N SER A 287 -32.24 -70.69 0.86
CA SER A 287 -30.91 -71.27 0.68
C SER A 287 -30.41 -72.08 1.90
N ALA A 288 -31.31 -72.57 2.78
CA ALA A 288 -30.89 -73.48 3.86
C ALA A 288 -30.66 -74.89 3.29
N GLY A 289 -29.43 -75.16 2.86
CA GLY A 289 -29.08 -76.40 2.14
C GLY A 289 -29.28 -77.73 2.89
N THR A 290 -29.58 -77.73 4.19
CA THR A 290 -29.50 -78.95 5.02
C THR A 290 -30.57 -79.11 6.11
N ALA A 291 -31.64 -78.31 6.12
CA ALA A 291 -32.59 -78.31 7.25
C ALA A 291 -33.33 -79.64 7.52
N GLY A 292 -33.27 -80.62 6.60
CA GLY A 292 -33.85 -81.96 6.76
C GLY A 292 -32.93 -83.13 6.38
N ASN A 293 -31.62 -82.87 6.16
CA ASN A 293 -30.69 -83.86 5.62
C ASN A 293 -29.45 -83.97 6.52
N VAL A 294 -29.08 -85.19 6.89
CA VAL A 294 -27.80 -85.47 7.58
C VAL A 294 -26.79 -85.87 6.50
N GLY A 295 -25.84 -84.99 6.21
CA GLY A 295 -24.77 -85.27 5.23
C GLY A 295 -25.28 -85.51 3.80
N GLY A 296 -26.38 -84.88 3.40
CA GLY A 296 -26.99 -85.04 2.07
C GLY A 296 -28.01 -86.18 1.97
N TRP A 297 -28.16 -87.00 3.01
CA TRP A 297 -29.12 -88.11 3.03
C TRP A 297 -30.43 -87.67 3.67
N THR A 298 -31.55 -88.02 3.02
CA THR A 298 -32.88 -87.87 3.62
C THR A 298 -33.08 -88.93 4.69
N ALA A 299 -33.91 -88.65 5.70
CA ALA A 299 -34.25 -89.62 6.74
C ALA A 299 -34.75 -90.95 6.14
N GLN A 300 -35.56 -90.89 5.08
CA GLN A 300 -36.08 -92.08 4.39
C GLN A 300 -34.98 -92.88 3.68
N ALA A 301 -33.97 -92.21 3.09
CA ALA A 301 -32.86 -92.90 2.43
C ALA A 301 -31.99 -93.67 3.43
N ILE A 302 -31.78 -93.11 4.63
CA ILE A 302 -31.05 -93.79 5.72
C ILE A 302 -31.83 -95.03 6.17
N ILE A 303 -33.13 -94.91 6.39
CA ILE A 303 -34.01 -96.02 6.82
C ILE A 303 -33.96 -97.16 5.78
N ASN A 304 -34.15 -96.85 4.50
CA ASN A 304 -34.14 -97.85 3.43
C ASN A 304 -32.79 -98.60 3.34
N GLN A 305 -31.68 -97.90 3.57
CA GLN A 305 -30.34 -98.49 3.53
C GLN A 305 -30.10 -99.46 4.69
N ILE A 306 -30.62 -99.14 5.88
CA ILE A 306 -30.52 -100.01 7.06
C ILE A 306 -31.29 -101.32 6.80
N GLU A 307 -32.54 -101.22 6.35
CA GLU A 307 -33.39 -102.39 6.06
C GLU A 307 -32.79 -103.31 4.99
N SER A 308 -32.26 -102.73 3.91
CA SER A 308 -31.59 -103.49 2.83
C SER A 308 -30.39 -104.30 3.33
N ARG A 309 -29.52 -103.68 4.15
CA ARG A 309 -28.34 -104.37 4.71
C ARG A 309 -28.74 -105.46 5.70
N ALA A 310 -29.78 -105.25 6.49
CA ALA A 310 -30.27 -106.23 7.45
C ALA A 310 -30.80 -107.49 6.75
N ALA A 311 -31.57 -107.33 5.66
CA ALA A 311 -32.09 -108.44 4.87
C ALA A 311 -30.97 -109.27 4.21
N ALA A 312 -29.98 -108.61 3.58
CA ALA A 312 -28.87 -109.29 2.92
C ALA A 312 -28.05 -110.17 3.90
N PHE A 313 -27.82 -109.69 5.12
CA PHE A 313 -27.11 -110.47 6.13
C PHE A 313 -27.88 -111.72 6.58
N ALA A 314 -29.22 -111.63 6.68
CA ALA A 314 -30.06 -112.76 7.06
C ALA A 314 -30.06 -113.86 5.99
N ASP A 315 -30.12 -113.49 4.71
CA ASP A 315 -30.10 -114.43 3.59
C ASP A 315 -28.77 -115.18 3.47
N ASP A 316 -27.65 -114.47 3.63
CA ASP A 316 -26.31 -115.08 3.53
C ASP A 316 -26.08 -116.19 4.55
N ARG A 317 -26.56 -115.99 5.78
CA ARG A 317 -26.43 -116.99 6.84
C ARG A 317 -27.27 -118.23 6.58
N LYS A 318 -28.47 -118.06 6.01
CA LYS A 318 -29.37 -119.18 5.69
C LYS A 318 -28.83 -120.03 4.54
N ASN A 319 -28.20 -119.39 3.55
CA ASN A 319 -27.77 -120.05 2.33
C ASN A 319 -26.32 -120.59 2.38
N GLY A 320 -25.51 -120.14 3.33
CA GLY A 320 -24.11 -120.56 3.52
C GLY A 320 -23.89 -121.75 4.47
N CYS A 321 -24.93 -122.30 5.11
CA CYS A 321 -24.80 -123.41 6.04
C CYS A 321 -25.13 -124.77 5.42
N VAL A 322 -24.62 -125.85 6.02
CA VAL A 322 -25.02 -127.21 5.67
C VAL A 322 -26.46 -127.42 6.11
N THR A 323 -27.31 -127.82 5.17
CA THR A 323 -28.74 -128.04 5.37
C THR A 323 -29.12 -129.52 5.32
N ASP A 324 -28.31 -130.37 4.68
CA ASP A 324 -28.58 -131.80 4.52
C ASP A 324 -27.28 -132.61 4.29
N THR A 325 -27.30 -133.93 4.53
CA THR A 325 -26.16 -134.86 4.34
C THR A 325 -26.61 -136.22 3.80
N ARG A 326 -25.79 -136.88 2.97
CA ARG A 326 -26.10 -138.22 2.42
C ARG A 326 -24.87 -139.03 2.00
N PHE A 327 -25.02 -140.34 1.81
CA PHE A 327 -24.04 -141.17 1.10
C PHE A 327 -24.49 -141.38 -0.36
N ALA A 328 -23.65 -140.98 -1.32
CA ALA A 328 -23.91 -141.07 -2.76
C ALA A 328 -22.62 -141.35 -3.55
N GLY A 329 -22.71 -141.63 -4.85
CA GLY A 329 -21.56 -142.13 -5.62
C GLY A 329 -21.25 -143.59 -5.29
N TYR A 330 -20.59 -144.27 -6.22
CA TYR A 330 -20.34 -145.70 -6.12
C TYR A 330 -19.07 -146.05 -6.88
N VAL A 331 -18.12 -146.67 -6.20
CA VAL A 331 -16.93 -147.23 -6.83
C VAL A 331 -16.77 -148.65 -6.35
N SER A 332 -16.37 -149.53 -7.28
CA SER A 332 -16.05 -150.91 -6.97
C SER A 332 -14.73 -151.29 -7.61
N ASN A 333 -13.93 -152.10 -6.93
CA ASN A 333 -12.71 -152.64 -7.52
C ASN A 333 -12.57 -154.13 -7.20
N VAL A 334 -12.19 -154.91 -8.22
CA VAL A 334 -11.93 -156.34 -8.09
C VAL A 334 -10.45 -156.54 -7.77
N MET A 335 -10.20 -157.16 -6.63
CA MET A 335 -8.88 -157.43 -6.09
C MET A 335 -8.48 -158.85 -6.42
N ALA A 336 -7.30 -159.02 -7.03
CA ALA A 336 -6.63 -160.30 -7.12
C ALA A 336 -5.89 -160.62 -5.82
N LYS A 337 -5.58 -161.90 -5.64
CA LYS A 337 -4.79 -162.37 -4.51
C LYS A 337 -3.47 -161.59 -4.41
N ASP A 338 -3.13 -161.18 -3.19
CA ASP A 338 -1.91 -160.46 -2.83
C ASP A 338 -1.75 -159.06 -3.48
N THR A 339 -2.88 -158.39 -3.78
CA THR A 339 -2.90 -157.00 -4.24
C THR A 339 -3.63 -156.08 -3.25
N THR A 340 -3.37 -154.76 -3.32
CA THR A 340 -3.97 -153.75 -2.44
C THR A 340 -4.71 -152.65 -3.21
N TRP A 341 -5.82 -152.18 -2.65
CA TRP A 341 -6.57 -151.04 -3.17
C TRP A 341 -7.13 -150.19 -2.03
N SER A 342 -7.02 -148.88 -2.19
CA SER A 342 -7.59 -147.89 -1.28
C SER A 342 -8.75 -147.19 -1.98
N ALA A 343 -9.89 -147.09 -1.29
CA ALA A 343 -11.00 -146.26 -1.78
C ALA A 343 -10.53 -144.80 -1.91
N PRO A 344 -11.01 -144.05 -2.92
CA PRO A 344 -10.62 -142.65 -3.11
C PRO A 344 -10.97 -141.76 -1.90
N SER A 345 -10.33 -140.58 -1.81
CA SER A 345 -10.61 -139.60 -0.73
C SER A 345 -12.12 -139.32 -0.62
N GLY A 346 -12.63 -139.33 0.62
CA GLY A 346 -14.04 -139.10 0.93
C GLY A 346 -15.00 -140.23 0.57
N TYR A 347 -14.49 -141.36 0.06
CA TYR A 347 -15.22 -142.61 -0.04
C TYR A 347 -14.96 -143.49 1.18
N VAL A 348 -16.01 -144.15 1.63
CA VAL A 348 -15.96 -145.16 2.69
C VAL A 348 -16.41 -146.50 2.11
N PHE A 349 -15.76 -147.59 2.52
CA PHE A 349 -16.19 -148.94 2.12
C PHE A 349 -17.58 -149.22 2.69
N THR A 350 -18.45 -149.76 1.86
CA THR A 350 -19.86 -150.01 2.18
C THR A 350 -20.26 -151.47 2.00
N ALA A 351 -19.51 -152.26 1.21
CA ALA A 351 -19.71 -153.71 1.08
C ALA A 351 -18.47 -154.39 0.47
N ALA A 352 -18.42 -155.72 0.55
CA ALA A 352 -17.45 -156.56 -0.16
C ALA A 352 -18.12 -157.87 -0.61
N GLY A 353 -17.75 -158.41 -1.77
CA GLY A 353 -18.28 -159.65 -2.33
C GLY A 353 -17.16 -160.50 -2.93
N ARG A 354 -17.24 -161.84 -2.80
CA ARG A 354 -16.28 -162.76 -3.42
C ARG A 354 -16.71 -163.06 -4.85
N ASN A 355 -15.76 -163.04 -5.78
CA ASN A 355 -15.99 -163.45 -7.17
C ASN A 355 -15.64 -164.95 -7.33
N SER A 356 -14.89 -165.32 -8.37
CA SER A 356 -14.41 -166.69 -8.60
C SER A 356 -12.90 -166.82 -8.28
N GLY A 357 -12.49 -167.97 -7.72
CA GLY A 357 -11.14 -168.19 -7.21
C GLY A 357 -10.83 -167.35 -5.94
N ASP A 358 -9.62 -166.79 -5.86
CA ASP A 358 -9.16 -165.93 -4.75
C ASP A 358 -9.36 -164.42 -5.04
N GLN A 359 -10.38 -164.06 -5.83
CA GLN A 359 -10.71 -162.66 -6.16
C GLN A 359 -11.91 -162.11 -5.35
N TYR A 360 -11.81 -160.86 -4.88
CA TYR A 360 -12.88 -160.15 -4.14
C TYR A 360 -13.18 -158.78 -4.75
N THR A 361 -14.44 -158.39 -4.84
CA THR A 361 -14.86 -157.03 -5.18
C THR A 361 -15.18 -156.24 -3.92
N PHE A 362 -14.57 -155.08 -3.72
CA PHE A 362 -14.96 -154.14 -2.65
C PHE A 362 -15.77 -152.97 -3.22
N TYR A 363 -16.77 -152.52 -2.48
CA TYR A 363 -17.69 -151.43 -2.86
C TYR A 363 -17.55 -150.27 -1.87
N ALA A 364 -17.49 -149.04 -2.39
CA ALA A 364 -17.39 -147.83 -1.59
C ALA A 364 -18.37 -146.74 -2.06
N ARG A 365 -18.85 -145.90 -1.13
CA ARG A 365 -19.71 -144.72 -1.42
C ARG A 365 -19.14 -143.45 -0.80
N GLN A 366 -19.47 -142.30 -1.39
CA GLN A 366 -18.96 -140.99 -1.00
C GLN A 366 -19.91 -140.30 -0.02
N LEU A 367 -19.39 -139.71 1.06
CA LEU A 367 -20.19 -138.80 1.88
C LEU A 367 -20.39 -137.48 1.11
N GLN A 368 -21.59 -136.89 1.17
CA GLN A 368 -21.90 -135.60 0.58
C GLN A 368 -22.71 -134.73 1.54
N VAL A 369 -22.50 -133.41 1.50
CA VAL A 369 -23.29 -132.37 2.22
C VAL A 369 -24.01 -131.47 1.22
N HIS A 370 -25.15 -130.92 1.61
CA HIS A 370 -25.88 -129.91 0.84
C HIS A 370 -25.74 -128.54 1.49
N ILE A 371 -25.26 -127.56 0.73
CA ILE A 371 -25.25 -126.14 1.12
C ILE A 371 -26.08 -125.40 0.06
N PRO A 372 -27.12 -124.64 0.41
CA PRO A 372 -28.04 -124.05 -0.59
C PRO A 372 -27.35 -123.25 -1.71
N TYR A 373 -26.32 -122.45 -1.41
CA TYR A 373 -25.56 -121.72 -2.43
C TYR A 373 -24.68 -122.59 -3.35
N GLN A 374 -24.34 -123.79 -2.91
CA GLN A 374 -23.37 -124.65 -3.61
C GLN A 374 -24.02 -125.94 -4.14
N GLY A 375 -25.20 -126.31 -3.67
CA GLY A 375 -25.82 -127.60 -3.90
C GLY A 375 -25.12 -128.73 -3.13
N TRP A 376 -25.32 -129.97 -3.61
CA TRP A 376 -24.63 -131.14 -3.07
C TRP A 376 -23.14 -131.09 -3.39
N ARG A 377 -22.31 -131.28 -2.36
CA ARG A 377 -20.86 -131.31 -2.43
C ARG A 377 -20.38 -132.60 -1.82
N ALA A 378 -19.52 -133.28 -2.54
CA ALA A 378 -18.94 -134.52 -2.04
C ALA A 378 -17.74 -134.21 -1.15
N PHE A 379 -17.57 -135.02 -0.10
CA PHE A 379 -16.33 -135.03 0.65
C PHE A 379 -15.25 -135.72 -0.17
N GLY A 380 -14.03 -135.22 -0.09
CA GLY A 380 -12.88 -135.72 -0.84
C GLY A 380 -12.88 -135.25 -2.30
N GLY A 381 -11.79 -134.60 -2.69
CA GLY A 381 -11.71 -133.77 -3.90
C GLY A 381 -11.47 -132.28 -3.63
N PHE A 382 -10.84 -131.98 -2.49
CA PHE A 382 -9.81 -130.94 -2.34
C PHE A 382 -8.47 -131.65 -2.13
#